data_AF-A0A2V8BVS7-F1
#
_entry.id   AF-A0A2V8BVS7-F1
#
_cell.length_a   1.000
_cell.length_b   1.000
_cell.length_c   1.000
_cell.angle_alpha   90.00
_cell.angle_beta   90.00
_cell.angle_gamma   90.00
#
_symmetry.space_group_name_H-M   'P 1'
#
loop_
_entity.id
_entity.type
_entity.pdbx_description
1 polymer ?
#
loop_
_entity_poly.entity_id
_entity_poly.type
_entity_poly.pdbx_seq_one_letter_code
_entity_poly.pdbx_strand_id
1 'polypeptide(L)'
;MQVDAFTIRLRTRTNMEAADLGVRLCQSTARSVFGCYAPVVLPVIALALALFAVAPWLPGLMLWLSKPWLDRTILFVLSRAAFGQPAAPADLWRARRQVWWGQMIRTWTTQRLSPWRAFTQPVIQLEGLSGSELRKRVAVIRTGKRGAALLMTTAFAVAELALIVALLSLPDWFAPQRHQPGLLAVVFGEQYISAFFAMTCAYAVMVAFLEPFYVAAGFAMYLNRRVELEAWDIEQEFRRAFPA
;
A
#
# COMPACT_ATOMS: atom_id res chain seq x y z
N MET A 1 -22.32 -13.45 13.14
CA MET A 1 -21.80 -12.82 11.90
C MET A 1 -22.43 -13.55 10.73
N GLN A 2 -22.93 -12.86 9.71
CA GLN A 2 -23.42 -13.52 8.49
C GLN A 2 -22.22 -13.87 7.60
N VAL A 3 -22.04 -15.16 7.29
CA VAL A 3 -20.90 -15.66 6.51
C VAL A 3 -21.08 -15.31 5.02
N ASP A 4 -22.34 -15.20 4.59
CA ASP A 4 -22.78 -14.92 3.22
C ASP A 4 -22.48 -13.48 2.75
N ALA A 5 -22.07 -12.59 3.66
CA ALA A 5 -21.75 -11.19 3.36
C ALA A 5 -20.34 -11.00 2.74
N PHE A 6 -19.52 -12.05 2.65
CA PHE A 6 -18.22 -11.98 2.00
C PHE A 6 -18.35 -11.98 0.47
N THR A 7 -18.01 -10.86 -0.16
CA THR A 7 -17.85 -10.76 -1.63
C THR A 7 -16.70 -11.66 -2.16
N ILE A 8 -15.82 -12.13 -1.27
CA ILE A 8 -14.66 -12.96 -1.58
C ILE A 8 -14.96 -14.42 -1.23
N ARG A 9 -15.05 -15.30 -2.24
CA ARG A 9 -15.13 -16.75 -1.99
C ARG A 9 -13.88 -17.25 -1.24
N LEU A 10 -14.09 -17.73 -0.02
CA LEU A 10 -13.05 -18.35 0.81
C LEU A 10 -12.61 -19.66 0.16
N ARG A 11 -11.31 -19.74 -0.13
CA ARG A 11 -10.60 -20.90 -0.67
C ARG A 11 -9.12 -20.69 -0.34
N THR A 12 -8.42 -21.76 0.04
CA THR A 12 -6.97 -21.77 0.16
C THR A 12 -6.31 -21.36 -1.17
N ARG A 13 -5.53 -20.29 -1.14
CA ARG A 13 -4.78 -19.77 -2.29
C ARG A 13 -3.29 -19.75 -1.98
N THR A 14 -2.47 -19.85 -3.03
CA THR A 14 -1.07 -19.46 -2.95
C THR A 14 -0.96 -17.97 -2.63
N ASN A 15 0.20 -17.54 -2.13
CA ASN A 15 0.41 -16.15 -1.75
C ASN A 15 0.32 -15.18 -2.95
N MET A 16 0.66 -15.64 -4.15
CA MET A 16 0.61 -14.82 -5.37
C MET A 16 -0.81 -14.73 -5.94
N GLU A 17 -1.60 -15.81 -5.89
CA GLU A 17 -3.04 -15.77 -6.19
C GLU A 17 -3.80 -14.87 -5.19
N ALA A 18 -3.38 -14.85 -3.92
CA ALA A 18 -3.91 -13.92 -2.93
C ALA A 18 -3.53 -12.46 -3.25
N ALA A 19 -2.32 -12.20 -3.75
CA ALA A 19 -1.92 -10.87 -4.21
C ALA A 19 -2.74 -10.41 -5.44
N ASP A 20 -2.92 -11.26 -6.45
CA ASP A 20 -3.76 -10.97 -7.63
C ASP A 20 -5.23 -10.73 -7.25
N LEU A 21 -5.78 -11.54 -6.34
CA LEU A 21 -7.11 -11.30 -5.77
C LEU A 21 -7.23 -9.91 -5.12
N GLY A 22 -6.17 -9.43 -4.46
CA GLY A 22 -6.10 -8.08 -3.92
C GLY A 22 -6.12 -7.00 -5.00
N VAL A 23 -5.37 -7.18 -6.09
CA VAL A 23 -5.41 -6.28 -7.25
C VAL A 23 -6.82 -6.25 -7.86
N ARG A 24 -7.48 -7.40 -8.04
CA ARG A 24 -8.86 -7.48 -8.54
C ARG A 24 -9.89 -6.86 -7.59
N LEU A 25 -9.70 -6.96 -6.27
CA LEU A 25 -10.54 -6.28 -5.26
C LEU A 25 -10.39 -4.75 -5.36
N CYS A 26 -9.16 -4.26 -5.58
CA CYS A 26 -8.91 -2.83 -5.82
C CYS A 26 -9.56 -2.36 -7.13
N GLN A 27 -9.50 -3.17 -8.20
CA GLN A 27 -10.16 -2.87 -9.47
C GLN A 27 -11.69 -2.83 -9.35
N SER A 28 -12.32 -3.84 -8.74
CA SER A 28 -13.78 -3.89 -8.61
C SER A 28 -14.35 -2.80 -7.71
N THR A 29 -13.57 -2.34 -6.71
CA THR A 29 -13.97 -1.27 -5.78
C THR A 29 -13.28 0.07 -6.06
N ALA A 30 -12.63 0.23 -7.22
CA ALA A 30 -11.79 1.37 -7.56
C ALA A 30 -12.45 2.74 -7.32
N ARG A 31 -13.74 2.88 -7.64
CA ARG A 31 -14.51 4.12 -7.40
C ARG A 31 -14.55 4.51 -5.92
N SER A 32 -14.66 3.55 -5.01
CA SER A 32 -14.64 3.78 -3.55
C SER A 32 -13.21 4.01 -3.05
N VAL A 33 -12.24 3.23 -3.53
CA VAL A 33 -10.81 3.36 -3.16
C VAL A 33 -10.26 4.72 -3.58
N PHE A 34 -10.29 5.04 -4.87
CA PHE A 34 -9.80 6.33 -5.38
C PHE A 34 -10.67 7.51 -4.91
N GLY A 35 -11.99 7.33 -4.77
CA GLY A 35 -12.88 8.37 -4.23
C GLY A 35 -12.58 8.77 -2.78
N CYS A 36 -12.11 7.83 -1.96
CA CYS A 36 -11.65 8.11 -0.59
C CYS A 36 -10.15 8.49 -0.52
N TYR A 37 -9.33 8.00 -1.46
CA TYR A 37 -7.88 8.20 -1.47
C TYR A 37 -7.46 9.54 -2.10
N ALA A 38 -8.06 9.94 -3.22
CA ALA A 38 -7.73 11.18 -3.92
C ALA A 38 -7.85 12.43 -3.02
N PRO A 39 -8.90 12.61 -2.20
CA PRO A 39 -9.00 13.75 -1.27
C PRO A 39 -7.93 13.76 -0.15
N VAL A 40 -7.17 12.68 0.02
CA VAL A 40 -6.12 12.56 1.04
C VAL A 40 -4.72 12.65 0.41
N VAL A 41 -4.50 12.02 -0.74
CA VAL A 41 -3.20 12.06 -1.43
C VAL A 41 -2.98 13.38 -2.19
N LEU A 42 -4.03 14.00 -2.76
CA LEU A 42 -3.87 15.25 -3.51
C LEU A 42 -3.40 16.43 -2.62
N PRO A 43 -3.95 16.67 -1.41
CA PRO A 43 -3.39 17.69 -0.50
C PRO A 43 -1.96 17.38 -0.05
N VAL A 44 -1.61 16.09 0.13
CA VAL A 44 -0.24 15.67 0.48
C VAL A 44 0.72 15.94 -0.68
N ILE A 45 0.32 15.69 -1.93
CA ILE A 45 1.10 16.02 -3.14
C ILE A 45 1.23 17.54 -3.30
N ALA A 46 0.14 18.30 -3.13
CA ALA A 46 0.18 19.75 -3.25
C ALA A 46 1.10 20.40 -2.20
N LEU A 47 1.03 19.94 -0.94
CA LEU A 47 1.93 20.40 0.13
C LEU A 47 3.38 19.94 -0.09
N ALA A 48 3.60 18.73 -0.60
CA ALA A 48 4.93 18.28 -1.00
C ALA A 48 5.51 19.15 -2.12
N LEU A 49 4.76 19.45 -3.18
CA LEU A 49 5.20 20.31 -4.28
C LEU A 49 5.44 21.76 -3.81
N ALA A 50 4.67 22.27 -2.84
CA ALA A 50 4.93 23.59 -2.24
C ALA A 50 6.29 23.65 -1.51
N LEU A 51 6.76 22.55 -0.93
CA LEU A 51 8.09 22.45 -0.31
C LEU A 51 9.25 22.42 -1.32
N PHE A 52 9.00 22.29 -2.63
CA PHE A 52 10.04 22.29 -3.65
C PHE A 52 10.84 23.60 -3.66
N ALA A 53 10.18 24.72 -3.37
CA ALA A 53 10.80 26.04 -3.24
C ALA A 53 11.74 26.18 -2.03
N VAL A 54 11.66 25.26 -1.06
CA VAL A 54 12.57 25.23 0.11
C VAL A 54 13.80 24.38 -0.19
N ALA A 55 13.61 23.19 -0.76
CA ALA A 55 14.71 22.36 -1.28
C ALA A 55 14.19 21.31 -2.29
N PRO A 56 14.84 21.09 -3.45
CA PRO A 56 14.35 20.15 -4.48
C PRO A 56 14.18 18.69 -4.04
N TRP A 57 14.87 18.23 -3.00
CA TRP A 57 14.77 16.87 -2.46
C TRP A 57 13.65 16.69 -1.42
N LEU A 58 13.18 17.78 -0.81
CA LEU A 58 12.23 17.75 0.31
C LEU A 58 10.84 17.22 -0.07
N PRO A 59 10.28 17.51 -1.27
CA PRO A 59 9.01 16.92 -1.73
C PRO A 59 9.07 15.40 -1.84
N GLY A 60 10.15 14.86 -2.42
CA GLY A 60 10.37 13.41 -2.54
C GLY A 60 10.47 12.73 -1.18
N LEU A 61 11.18 13.35 -0.23
CA LEU A 61 11.26 12.86 1.15
C LEU A 61 9.87 12.89 1.83
N MET A 62 9.11 13.97 1.67
CA MET A 62 7.77 14.10 2.25
C MET A 62 6.82 13.03 1.69
N LEU A 63 6.79 12.82 0.38
CA LEU A 63 5.96 11.78 -0.26
C LEU A 63 6.35 10.39 0.25
N TRP A 64 7.64 10.05 0.24
CA TRP A 64 8.15 8.77 0.76
C TRP A 64 7.86 8.56 2.26
N LEU A 65 7.86 9.62 3.07
CA LEU A 65 7.52 9.56 4.50
C LEU A 65 6.00 9.45 4.73
N SER A 66 5.19 10.01 3.83
CA SER A 66 3.73 9.93 3.88
C SER A 66 3.16 8.56 3.48
N LYS A 67 3.87 7.78 2.64
CA LYS A 67 3.40 6.46 2.13
C LYS A 67 2.78 5.55 3.22
N PRO A 68 3.46 5.21 4.34
CA PRO A 68 2.87 4.36 5.40
C PRO A 68 1.64 4.95 6.11
N TRP A 69 1.39 6.25 5.98
CA TRP A 69 0.18 6.90 6.48
C TRP A 69 -0.94 6.88 5.44
N LEU A 70 -0.60 7.09 4.16
CA LEU A 70 -1.50 6.97 3.01
C LEU A 70 -2.12 5.57 2.88
N ASP A 71 -1.34 4.51 3.10
CA ASP A 71 -1.81 3.12 3.09
C ASP A 71 -3.02 2.89 4.01
N ARG A 72 -3.09 3.60 5.14
CA ARG A 72 -4.11 3.40 6.18
C ARG A 72 -5.49 3.80 5.71
N THR A 73 -5.56 4.85 4.88
CA THR A 73 -6.77 5.29 4.19
C THR A 73 -7.24 4.21 3.20
N ILE A 74 -6.33 3.69 2.39
CA ILE A 74 -6.62 2.63 1.41
C ILE A 74 -7.13 1.35 2.12
N LEU A 75 -6.41 0.90 3.14
CA LEU A 75 -6.72 -0.30 3.91
C LEU A 75 -8.07 -0.21 4.66
N PHE A 76 -8.48 0.98 5.11
CA PHE A 76 -9.80 1.19 5.71
C PHE A 76 -10.94 1.02 4.69
N VAL A 77 -10.73 1.44 3.44
CA VAL A 77 -11.72 1.24 2.36
C VAL A 77 -11.78 -0.23 1.95
N LEU A 78 -10.61 -0.85 1.72
CA LEU A 78 -10.54 -2.24 1.27
C LEU A 78 -11.09 -3.23 2.31
N SER A 79 -10.92 -2.96 3.61
CA SER A 79 -11.47 -3.82 4.64
C SER A 79 -13.00 -3.81 4.65
N ARG A 80 -13.64 -2.63 4.48
CA ARG A 80 -15.09 -2.52 4.30
C ARG A 80 -15.56 -3.17 3.00
N ALA A 81 -14.83 -2.94 1.90
CA ALA A 81 -15.13 -3.52 0.59
C ALA A 81 -15.12 -5.06 0.59
N ALA A 82 -14.25 -5.71 1.36
CA ALA A 82 -14.20 -7.16 1.49
C ALA A 82 -15.47 -7.77 2.13
N PHE A 83 -16.18 -6.99 2.97
CA PHE A 83 -17.48 -7.34 3.57
C PHE A 83 -18.67 -6.78 2.77
N GLY A 84 -18.48 -6.42 1.50
CA GLY A 84 -19.54 -5.86 0.64
C GLY A 84 -20.03 -4.46 1.04
N GLN A 85 -19.41 -3.81 2.03
CA GLN A 85 -19.82 -2.48 2.51
C GLN A 85 -19.13 -1.38 1.68
N PRO A 86 -19.86 -0.55 0.91
CA PRO A 86 -19.26 0.61 0.28
C PRO A 86 -18.71 1.58 1.35
N ALA A 87 -17.55 2.17 1.08
CA ALA A 87 -16.98 3.22 1.91
C ALA A 87 -17.16 4.58 1.20
N ALA A 88 -17.86 5.49 1.86
CA ALA A 88 -17.92 6.89 1.43
C ALA A 88 -16.79 7.70 2.10
N PRO A 89 -16.30 8.80 1.50
CA PRO A 89 -15.33 9.69 2.14
C PRO A 89 -15.82 10.25 3.49
N ALA A 90 -17.14 10.39 3.67
CA ALA A 90 -17.75 10.75 4.94
C ALA A 90 -17.50 9.72 6.07
N ASP A 91 -17.43 8.42 5.76
CA ASP A 91 -17.14 7.37 6.74
C ASP A 91 -15.66 7.33 7.12
N LEU A 92 -14.77 7.57 6.16
CA LEU A 92 -13.35 7.82 6.43
C LEU A 92 -13.18 9.03 7.35
N TRP A 93 -13.92 10.12 7.11
CA TRP A 93 -13.87 11.33 7.92
C TRP A 93 -14.39 11.11 9.35
N ARG A 94 -15.46 10.32 9.53
CA ARG A 94 -15.92 9.85 10.85
C ARG A 94 -14.83 9.00 11.55
N ALA A 95 -14.21 8.08 10.81
CA ALA A 95 -13.17 7.18 11.33
C ALA A 95 -11.77 7.81 11.48
N ARG A 96 -11.56 9.07 11.09
CA ARG A 96 -10.25 9.74 10.99
C ARG A 96 -9.35 9.59 12.23
N ARG A 97 -9.93 9.59 13.44
CA ARG A 97 -9.19 9.42 14.71
C ARG A 97 -8.59 8.01 14.83
N GLN A 98 -9.31 6.98 14.40
CA GLN A 98 -8.85 5.59 14.41
C GLN A 98 -7.84 5.33 13.28
N VAL A 99 -8.14 5.79 12.06
CA VAL A 99 -7.34 5.51 10.86
C VAL A 99 -6.01 6.25 10.85
N TRP A 100 -6.00 7.56 11.14
CA TRP A 100 -4.80 8.39 11.00
C TRP A 100 -3.96 8.48 12.28
N TRP A 101 -4.60 8.62 13.45
CA TRP A 101 -3.90 8.95 14.70
C TRP A 101 -3.52 7.73 15.56
N GLY A 102 -4.23 6.60 15.45
CA GLY A 102 -3.90 5.38 16.19
C GLY A 102 -2.53 4.81 15.83
N GLN A 103 -1.62 4.64 16.79
CA GLN A 103 -0.25 4.13 16.60
C GLN A 103 0.61 4.90 15.55
N MET A 104 0.40 6.21 15.37
CA MET A 104 1.09 7.03 14.35
C MET A 104 2.64 6.97 14.45
N ILE A 105 3.21 7.19 15.65
CA ILE A 105 4.67 7.16 15.90
C ILE A 105 5.29 5.83 15.44
N ARG A 106 4.61 4.70 15.71
CA ARG A 106 5.07 3.35 15.35
C ARG A 106 4.98 3.08 13.85
N THR A 107 4.05 3.73 13.16
CA THR A 107 3.90 3.66 11.69
C THR A 107 5.09 4.33 11.02
N TRP A 108 5.43 5.55 11.45
CA TRP A 108 6.52 6.33 10.86
C TRP A 108 7.90 5.71 11.15
N THR A 109 8.10 5.12 12.34
CA THR A 109 9.37 4.50 12.73
C THR A 109 9.54 3.06 12.23
N THR A 110 8.57 2.17 12.49
CA THR A 110 8.77 0.71 12.29
C THR A 110 8.21 0.14 11.00
N GLN A 111 7.21 0.78 10.37
CA GLN A 111 6.63 0.25 9.12
C GLN A 111 7.42 0.65 7.88
N ARG A 112 8.05 1.85 7.85
CA ARG A 112 8.85 2.32 6.70
C ARG A 112 10.18 1.59 6.51
N LEU A 113 10.72 0.95 7.55
CA LEU A 113 11.89 0.06 7.47
C LEU A 113 11.52 -1.44 7.32
N SER A 114 10.24 -1.77 7.13
CA SER A 114 9.76 -3.15 7.00
C SER A 114 9.42 -3.49 5.54
N PRO A 115 10.16 -4.40 4.87
CA PRO A 115 9.80 -4.90 3.53
C PRO A 115 8.42 -5.57 3.47
N TRP A 116 7.85 -5.90 4.63
CA TRP A 116 6.55 -6.56 4.79
C TRP A 116 5.43 -5.59 5.20
N ARG A 117 5.57 -4.28 4.94
CA ARG A 117 4.59 -3.22 5.30
C ARG A 117 3.15 -3.60 4.97
N ALA A 118 2.78 -3.72 3.70
CA ALA A 118 1.39 -3.98 3.28
C ALA A 118 0.80 -5.30 3.83
N PHE A 119 1.63 -6.31 4.11
CA PHE A 119 1.20 -7.58 4.69
C PHE A 119 1.03 -7.54 6.23
N THR A 120 1.77 -6.66 6.92
CA THR A 120 1.75 -6.57 8.39
C THR A 120 0.89 -5.43 8.93
N GLN A 121 0.59 -4.41 8.11
CA GLN A 121 -0.28 -3.31 8.47
C GLN A 121 -1.75 -3.71 8.77
N PRO A 122 -2.39 -4.66 8.07
CA PRO A 122 -3.73 -5.16 8.43
C PRO A 122 -3.83 -5.63 9.88
N VAL A 123 -2.82 -6.35 10.37
CA VAL A 123 -2.72 -6.79 11.78
C VAL A 123 -2.70 -5.58 12.73
N ILE A 124 -1.98 -4.52 12.35
CA ILE A 124 -1.73 -3.33 13.19
C ILE A 124 -2.94 -2.37 13.20
N GLN A 125 -3.77 -2.36 12.15
CA GLN A 125 -4.91 -1.45 11.98
C GLN A 125 -6.27 -2.11 12.26
N LEU A 126 -6.43 -3.41 12.00
CA LEU A 126 -7.72 -4.11 12.05
C LEU A 126 -7.88 -5.03 13.29
N GLU A 127 -6.80 -5.61 13.82
CA GLU A 127 -6.89 -6.52 14.99
C GLU A 127 -6.83 -5.78 16.34
N GLY A 128 -6.60 -4.47 16.36
CA GLY A 128 -6.67 -3.61 17.57
C GLY A 128 -5.59 -3.83 18.63
N LEU A 129 -4.81 -4.90 18.54
CA LEU A 129 -3.77 -5.31 19.49
C LEU A 129 -2.71 -4.23 19.75
N SER A 130 -1.98 -4.37 20.86
CA SER A 130 -0.88 -3.47 21.22
C SER A 130 0.36 -4.21 21.75
N GLY A 131 1.40 -3.47 22.12
CA GLY A 131 2.53 -3.95 22.93
C GLY A 131 3.20 -5.25 22.47
N SER A 132 3.28 -6.22 23.38
CA SER A 132 3.90 -7.53 23.17
C SER A 132 3.04 -8.48 22.31
N GLU A 133 1.71 -8.43 22.47
CA GLU A 133 0.75 -9.28 21.77
C GLU A 133 0.79 -9.04 20.26
N LEU A 134 0.76 -7.77 19.84
CA LEU A 134 0.86 -7.40 18.43
C LEU A 134 2.21 -7.83 17.82
N ARG A 135 3.30 -7.85 18.60
CA ARG A 135 4.60 -8.39 18.14
C ARG A 135 4.54 -9.92 17.96
N LYS A 136 3.92 -10.66 18.88
CA LYS A 136 3.69 -12.11 18.75
C LYS A 136 2.82 -12.43 17.53
N ARG A 137 1.68 -11.75 17.37
CA ARG A 137 0.72 -11.95 16.28
C ARG A 137 1.31 -11.65 14.90
N VAL A 138 2.03 -10.53 14.75
CA VAL A 138 2.78 -10.21 13.52
C VAL A 138 3.88 -11.24 13.24
N ALA A 139 4.53 -11.82 14.25
CA ALA A 139 5.49 -12.90 14.05
C ALA A 139 4.82 -14.17 13.49
N VAL A 140 3.71 -14.63 14.10
CA VAL A 140 2.95 -15.82 13.66
C VAL A 140 2.42 -15.69 12.23
N ILE A 141 1.79 -14.55 11.90
CA ILE A 141 1.28 -14.27 10.55
C ILE A 141 2.42 -14.24 9.52
N ARG A 142 3.61 -13.75 9.91
CA ARG A 142 4.80 -13.69 9.05
C ARG A 142 5.55 -15.02 8.91
N THR A 143 5.39 -15.99 9.82
CA THR A 143 6.02 -17.32 9.72
C THR A 143 5.53 -18.06 8.46
N GLY A 144 6.46 -18.66 7.71
CA GLY A 144 6.19 -19.32 6.42
C GLY A 144 5.89 -18.39 5.24
N LYS A 145 5.62 -17.09 5.46
CA LYS A 145 5.12 -16.17 4.43
C LYS A 145 6.08 -15.02 4.04
N ARG A 146 7.25 -14.90 4.71
CA ARG A 146 8.26 -13.84 4.49
C ARG A 146 8.70 -13.67 3.03
N GLY A 147 8.96 -14.77 2.33
CA GLY A 147 9.48 -14.75 0.96
C GLY A 147 8.49 -14.14 -0.02
N ALA A 148 7.25 -14.64 -0.05
CA ALA A 148 6.21 -14.10 -0.94
C ALA A 148 5.87 -12.64 -0.65
N ALA A 149 5.79 -12.23 0.63
CA ALA A 149 5.53 -10.84 0.98
C ALA A 149 6.72 -9.90 0.65
N LEU A 150 7.96 -10.42 0.62
CA LEU A 150 9.11 -9.68 0.08
C LEU A 150 9.03 -9.58 -1.45
N LEU A 151 8.80 -10.70 -2.15
CA LEU A 151 8.66 -10.77 -3.61
C LEU A 151 7.57 -9.83 -4.13
N MET A 152 6.43 -9.75 -3.43
CA MET A 152 5.35 -8.80 -3.74
C MET A 152 5.84 -7.34 -3.62
N THR A 153 6.49 -6.97 -2.52
CA THR A 153 7.04 -5.61 -2.35
C THR A 153 8.11 -5.29 -3.40
N THR A 154 8.99 -6.24 -3.75
CA THR A 154 9.99 -6.03 -4.81
C THR A 154 9.36 -5.91 -6.19
N ALA A 155 8.31 -6.69 -6.50
CA ALA A 155 7.60 -6.58 -7.77
C ALA A 155 6.92 -5.20 -7.94
N PHE A 156 6.25 -4.71 -6.90
CA PHE A 156 5.67 -3.36 -6.92
C PHE A 156 6.74 -2.25 -6.94
N ALA A 157 7.89 -2.42 -6.29
CA ALA A 157 8.99 -1.45 -6.34
C ALA A 157 9.67 -1.40 -7.72
N VAL A 158 9.84 -2.55 -8.38
CA VAL A 158 10.35 -2.62 -9.77
C VAL A 158 9.33 -2.02 -10.74
N ALA A 159 8.03 -2.26 -10.54
CA ALA A 159 6.97 -1.62 -11.33
C ALA A 159 6.92 -0.11 -11.12
N GLU A 160 7.04 0.39 -9.87
CA GLU A 160 7.14 1.82 -9.56
C GLU A 160 8.34 2.45 -10.30
N LEU A 161 9.53 1.85 -10.20
CA LEU A 161 10.72 2.34 -10.90
C LEU A 161 10.56 2.32 -12.42
N ALA A 162 10.05 1.23 -13.00
CA ALA A 162 9.85 1.11 -14.45
C ALA A 162 8.85 2.13 -14.99
N LEU A 163 7.76 2.39 -14.26
CA LEU A 163 6.76 3.40 -14.65
C LEU A 163 7.27 4.84 -14.47
N ILE A 164 8.10 5.12 -13.46
CA ILE A 164 8.78 6.42 -13.33
C ILE A 164 9.75 6.64 -14.50
N VAL A 165 10.59 5.66 -14.83
CA VAL A 165 11.53 5.75 -15.96
C VAL A 165 10.79 5.92 -17.28
N ALA A 166 9.72 5.15 -17.53
CA ALA A 166 8.89 5.30 -18.72
C ALA A 166 8.27 6.70 -18.82
N LEU A 167 7.65 7.20 -17.75
CA LEU A 167 7.03 8.52 -17.69
C LEU A 167 8.05 9.66 -17.90
N LEU A 168 9.26 9.52 -17.36
CA LEU A 168 10.35 10.49 -17.55
C LEU A 168 10.99 10.43 -18.94
N SER A 169 10.88 9.30 -19.66
CA SER A 169 11.37 9.19 -21.04
C SER A 169 10.40 9.75 -22.10
N LEU A 170 9.12 9.98 -21.77
CA LEU A 170 8.13 10.48 -22.74
C LEU A 170 8.55 11.80 -23.43
N PRO A 171 9.12 12.82 -22.74
CA PRO A 171 9.58 14.04 -23.40
C PRO A 171 10.61 13.77 -24.51
N ASP A 172 11.52 12.83 -24.31
CA ASP A 172 12.59 12.49 -25.26
C ASP A 172 12.04 11.76 -26.50
N TRP A 173 10.95 10.99 -26.33
CA TRP A 173 10.25 10.31 -27.43
C TRP A 173 9.38 11.26 -28.27
N PHE A 174 8.89 12.35 -27.68
CA PHE A 174 8.05 13.35 -28.36
C PHE A 174 8.81 14.62 -28.78
N ALA A 175 10.08 14.78 -28.39
CA ALA A 175 10.93 15.88 -28.81
C ALA A 175 11.38 15.73 -30.27
N PRO A 176 11.34 16.80 -31.09
CA PRO A 176 12.09 16.84 -32.34
C PRO A 176 13.58 16.63 -32.06
N GLN A 177 14.28 15.85 -32.88
CA GLN A 177 15.63 15.28 -32.66
C GLN A 177 16.78 16.32 -32.52
N ARG A 178 16.73 17.20 -31.53
CA ARG A 178 17.61 18.36 -31.39
C ARG A 178 18.49 18.26 -30.14
N HIS A 179 19.51 17.39 -30.20
CA HIS A 179 20.66 17.34 -29.28
C HIS A 179 20.30 17.61 -27.81
N GLN A 180 19.43 16.79 -27.23
CA GLN A 180 19.18 16.83 -25.79
C GLN A 180 20.45 16.35 -25.03
N PRO A 181 20.84 17.02 -23.94
CA PRO A 181 21.89 16.50 -23.07
C PRO A 181 21.46 15.15 -22.48
N GLY A 182 22.36 14.17 -22.46
CA GLY A 182 22.06 12.85 -21.90
C GLY A 182 21.70 12.91 -20.41
N LEU A 183 20.94 11.93 -19.91
CA LEU A 183 20.34 11.93 -18.56
C LEU A 183 21.29 12.35 -17.41
N LEU A 184 22.57 11.94 -17.46
CA LEU A 184 23.56 12.34 -16.46
C LEU A 184 23.86 13.86 -16.48
N ALA A 185 23.94 14.47 -17.66
CA ALA A 185 24.13 15.91 -17.81
C ALA A 185 22.87 16.72 -17.45
N VAL A 186 21.68 16.12 -17.55
CA VAL A 186 20.42 16.71 -17.05
C VAL A 186 20.35 16.67 -15.51
N VAL A 187 20.76 15.57 -14.89
CA VAL A 187 20.72 15.37 -13.43
C VAL A 187 21.83 16.12 -12.69
N PHE A 188 23.03 16.22 -13.28
CA PHE A 188 24.21 16.84 -12.64
C PHE A 188 24.63 18.19 -13.25
N GLY A 189 23.96 18.66 -14.31
CA GLY A 189 24.18 19.98 -14.91
C GLY A 189 23.17 21.04 -14.45
N GLU A 190 23.14 22.19 -15.12
CA GLU A 190 22.31 23.35 -14.74
C GLU A 190 20.79 23.06 -14.76
N GLN A 191 20.37 22.00 -15.47
CA GLN A 191 18.97 21.56 -15.54
C GLN A 191 18.53 20.71 -14.33
N TYR A 192 19.37 20.53 -13.30
CA TYR A 192 19.04 19.68 -12.15
C TYR A 192 17.70 20.06 -11.48
N ILE A 193 17.34 21.35 -11.42
CA ILE A 193 16.09 21.80 -10.79
C ILE A 193 14.86 21.26 -11.55
N SER A 194 14.82 21.40 -12.88
CA SER A 194 13.70 20.88 -13.67
C SER A 194 13.69 19.34 -13.69
N ALA A 195 14.86 18.69 -13.66
CA ALA A 195 14.99 17.24 -13.50
C ALA A 195 14.41 16.74 -12.17
N PHE A 196 14.75 17.37 -11.04
CA PHE A 196 14.20 17.05 -9.72
C PHE A 196 12.69 17.33 -9.64
N PHE A 197 12.20 18.38 -10.29
CA PHE A 197 10.77 18.66 -10.36
C PHE A 197 10.00 17.60 -11.17
N ALA A 198 10.51 17.22 -12.35
CA ALA A 198 9.94 16.16 -13.18
C ALA A 198 9.94 14.80 -12.45
N MET A 199 11.06 14.43 -11.82
CA MET A 199 11.20 13.23 -10.99
C MET A 199 10.18 13.23 -9.83
N THR A 200 10.02 14.36 -9.15
CA THR A 200 9.03 14.53 -8.07
C THR A 200 7.60 14.35 -8.58
N CYS A 201 7.26 14.93 -9.73
CA CYS A 201 5.93 14.81 -10.33
C CYS A 201 5.65 13.37 -10.79
N ALA A 202 6.62 12.71 -11.45
CA ALA A 202 6.50 11.32 -11.85
C ALA A 202 6.31 10.37 -10.65
N TYR A 203 7.07 10.59 -9.57
CA TYR A 203 6.90 9.86 -8.31
C TYR A 203 5.53 10.11 -7.69
N ALA A 204 5.07 11.37 -7.60
CA ALA A 204 3.77 11.73 -7.06
C ALA A 204 2.60 11.04 -7.80
N VAL A 205 2.67 10.95 -9.13
CA VAL A 205 1.69 10.20 -9.94
C VAL A 205 1.73 8.70 -9.61
N MET A 206 2.91 8.09 -9.43
CA MET A 206 2.99 6.69 -9.01
C MET A 206 2.47 6.45 -7.59
N VAL A 207 2.72 7.34 -6.63
CA VAL A 207 2.11 7.24 -5.29
C VAL A 207 0.58 7.35 -5.38
N ALA A 208 0.05 8.25 -6.21
CA ALA A 208 -1.39 8.41 -6.40
C ALA A 208 -2.06 7.22 -7.09
N PHE A 209 -1.37 6.52 -8.01
CA PHE A 209 -1.94 5.46 -8.83
C PHE A 209 -1.64 4.03 -8.34
N LEU A 210 -0.39 3.74 -7.97
CA LEU A 210 0.11 2.37 -7.75
C LEU A 210 -0.04 1.90 -6.29
N GLU A 211 0.10 2.80 -5.31
CA GLU A 211 0.00 2.48 -3.88
C GLU A 211 -1.33 1.77 -3.50
N PRO A 212 -2.51 2.16 -4.06
CA PRO A 212 -3.76 1.41 -3.87
C PRO A 212 -3.67 -0.09 -4.20
N PHE A 213 -3.01 -0.46 -5.30
CA PHE A 213 -2.86 -1.86 -5.70
C PHE A 213 -1.84 -2.61 -4.83
N TYR A 214 -0.75 -1.94 -4.44
CA TYR A 214 0.25 -2.48 -3.50
C TYR A 214 -0.38 -2.86 -2.16
N VAL A 215 -1.15 -1.93 -1.56
CA VAL A 215 -1.84 -2.16 -0.29
C VAL A 215 -2.89 -3.26 -0.41
N ALA A 216 -3.63 -3.31 -1.53
CA ALA A 216 -4.66 -4.32 -1.73
C ALA A 216 -4.11 -5.74 -1.87
N ALA A 217 -3.01 -5.92 -2.61
CA ALA A 217 -2.30 -7.20 -2.70
C ALA A 217 -1.83 -7.68 -1.32
N GLY A 218 -1.23 -6.80 -0.51
CA GLY A 218 -0.79 -7.14 0.85
C GLY A 218 -1.94 -7.45 1.82
N PHE A 219 -3.05 -6.73 1.70
CA PHE A 219 -4.27 -6.98 2.47
C PHE A 219 -4.91 -8.34 2.14
N ALA A 220 -5.03 -8.69 0.86
CA ALA A 220 -5.58 -9.97 0.45
C ALA A 220 -4.66 -11.16 0.80
N MET A 221 -3.33 -10.97 0.75
CA MET A 221 -2.37 -11.92 1.33
C MET A 221 -2.59 -12.12 2.84
N TYR A 222 -2.83 -11.03 3.60
CA TYR A 222 -3.15 -11.13 5.02
C TYR A 222 -4.46 -11.89 5.26
N LEU A 223 -5.53 -11.60 4.49
CA LEU A 223 -6.80 -12.34 4.62
C LEU A 223 -6.61 -13.84 4.37
N ASN A 224 -5.88 -14.22 3.32
CA ASN A 224 -5.58 -15.64 3.04
C ASN A 224 -4.79 -16.28 4.20
N ARG A 225 -3.78 -15.60 4.76
CA ARG A 225 -3.03 -16.10 5.92
C ARG A 225 -3.87 -16.17 7.19
N ARG A 226 -4.82 -15.26 7.38
CA ARG A 226 -5.75 -15.28 8.51
C ARG A 226 -6.69 -16.49 8.42
N VAL A 227 -7.26 -16.74 7.25
CA VAL A 227 -8.12 -17.93 6.98
C VAL A 227 -7.33 -19.23 7.16
N GLU A 228 -6.07 -19.31 6.73
CA GLU A 228 -5.19 -20.47 6.99
C GLU A 228 -5.03 -20.77 8.49
N LEU A 229 -4.92 -19.73 9.33
CA LEU A 229 -4.73 -19.87 10.77
C LEU A 229 -6.05 -20.22 11.47
N GLU A 230 -7.13 -19.49 11.17
CA GLU A 230 -8.46 -19.74 11.76
C GLU A 230 -9.00 -21.13 11.39
N ALA A 231 -8.74 -21.62 10.17
CA ALA A 231 -9.10 -22.99 9.77
C ALA A 231 -8.26 -24.06 10.49
N TRP A 232 -6.97 -23.81 10.70
CA TRP A 232 -6.10 -24.73 11.47
C TRP A 232 -6.52 -24.82 12.93
N ASP A 233 -6.82 -23.68 13.57
CA ASP A 233 -7.29 -23.66 14.96
C ASP A 233 -8.59 -24.47 15.12
N ILE A 234 -9.53 -24.34 14.16
CA ILE A 234 -10.75 -25.17 14.11
C ILE A 234 -10.41 -26.66 13.92
N GLU A 235 -9.49 -27.02 13.01
CA GLU A 235 -9.09 -28.41 12.79
C GLU A 235 -8.50 -29.05 14.07
N GLN A 236 -7.70 -28.29 14.84
CA GLN A 236 -7.13 -28.75 16.10
C GLN A 236 -8.19 -28.98 17.18
N GLU A 237 -9.20 -28.10 17.31
CA GLU A 237 -10.30 -28.36 18.25
C GLU A 237 -11.19 -29.55 17.81
N PHE A 238 -11.43 -29.74 16.50
CA PHE A 238 -12.10 -30.95 15.99
C PHE A 238 -11.32 -32.22 16.33
N ARG A 239 -10.00 -32.25 16.16
CA ARG A 239 -9.12 -33.38 16.53
C ARG A 239 -9.10 -33.67 18.04
N ARG A 240 -9.45 -32.70 18.89
CA ARG A 240 -9.57 -32.87 20.36
C ARG A 240 -10.97 -33.29 20.79
N ALA A 241 -12.01 -32.77 20.13
CA ALA A 241 -13.40 -33.13 20.40
C ALA A 241 -13.76 -34.53 19.90
N PHE A 242 -13.10 -34.97 18.82
CA PHE A 242 -13.27 -36.29 18.21
C PHE A 242 -11.91 -37.02 18.14
N PRO A 243 -11.37 -37.49 19.27
CA PRO A 243 -10.26 -38.44 19.25
C PRO A 243 -10.73 -39.75 18.58
N ALA A 244 -9.85 -40.33 17.76
CA ALA A 244 -10.08 -41.57 17.02
C ALA A 244 -9.68 -42.81 17.83
#